data_AF-A0A6G3UEV5-F1
#
_entry.id   AF-A0A6G3UEV5-F1
#
_cell.length_a   1.000
_cell.length_b   1.000
_cell.length_c   1.000
_cell.angle_alpha   90.00
_cell.angle_beta   90.00
_cell.angle_gamma   90.00
#
_symmetry.space_group_name_H-M   'P 1'
#
loop_
_entity.id
_entity.type
_entity.pdbx_description
1 polymer ?
#
loop_
_entity_poly.entity_id
_entity_poly.type
_entity_poly.pdbx_seq_one_letter_code
_entity_poly.pdbx_strand_id
1 'polypeptide(L)'
;DGVEVVKYIRNISLETPILVLAEKKFEEELISSLQQGADGYLARPFSPLLMVARIKALYRRINLERGKRVNLNIEQVICTKYL
;
A
#
# COMPACT_ATOMS: atom_id res chain seq x y z
N ASP A 1 9.48 -5.59 11.26
CA ASP A 1 8.03 -5.85 11.28
C ASP A 1 7.36 -4.99 10.21
N GLY A 2 6.41 -5.53 9.44
CA GLY A 2 5.67 -4.80 8.41
C GLY A 2 4.84 -3.65 8.97
N VAL A 3 4.26 -3.82 10.17
CA VAL A 3 3.46 -2.77 10.83
C VAL A 3 4.32 -1.58 11.24
N GLU A 4 5.51 -1.83 11.78
CA GLU A 4 6.47 -0.78 12.13
C GLU A 4 6.96 0.01 10.90
N VAL A 5 7.08 -0.65 9.75
CA VAL A 5 7.41 0.04 8.50
C VAL A 5 6.28 0.98 8.08
N VAL A 6 5.01 0.56 8.19
CA VAL A 6 3.87 1.44 7.90
C VAL A 6 3.90 2.68 8.80
N LYS A 7 4.09 2.46 10.10
CA LYS A 7 4.19 3.55 11.10
C LYS A 7 5.35 4.50 10.77
N TYR A 8 6.51 3.95 10.44
CA TYR A 8 7.68 4.74 10.05
C TYR A 8 7.41 5.59 8.81
N ILE A 9 6.88 4.98 7.73
CA ILE A 9 6.56 5.70 6.49
C ILE A 9 5.55 6.81 6.74
N ARG A 10 4.51 6.56 7.56
CA ARG A 10 3.51 7.57 7.89
C ARG A 10 4.05 8.73 8.71
N ASN A 11 5.03 8.48 9.57
CA ASN A 11 5.70 9.55 10.30
C ASN A 11 6.57 10.44 9.40
N ILE A 12 7.14 9.92 8.31
CA ILE A 12 7.97 10.70 7.38
C ILE A 12 7.18 11.33 6.23
N SER A 13 6.05 10.72 5.83
CA SER A 13 5.25 11.18 4.69
C SER A 13 3.79 10.75 4.82
N LEU A 14 2.91 11.73 4.97
CA LEU A 14 1.46 11.50 4.94
C LEU A 14 0.93 11.18 3.53
N GLU A 15 1.63 11.63 2.49
CA GLU A 15 1.13 11.58 1.11
C GLU A 15 1.56 10.32 0.34
N THR A 16 2.52 9.56 0.88
CA THR A 16 3.03 8.35 0.22
C THR A 16 1.99 7.24 0.34
N PRO A 17 1.48 6.67 -0.76
CA PRO A 17 0.52 5.58 -0.68
C PRO A 17 1.17 4.29 -0.18
N ILE A 18 0.51 3.58 0.73
CA ILE A 18 0.99 2.35 1.36
C ILE A 18 0.01 1.21 1.08
N LEU A 19 0.46 0.18 0.36
CA LEU A 19 -0.29 -1.05 0.11
C LEU A 19 0.45 -2.23 0.75
N VAL A 20 -0.18 -2.88 1.73
CA VAL A 20 0.41 -4.02 2.45
C VAL A 20 0.14 -5.33 1.70
N LEU A 21 1.15 -6.17 1.55
CA LEU A 21 1.03 -7.51 0.96
C LEU A 21 1.26 -8.55 2.04
N ALA A 22 0.29 -9.42 2.30
CA ALA A 22 0.39 -10.47 3.32
C ALA A 22 -0.22 -11.79 2.85
N GLU A 23 0.06 -12.92 3.51
CA GLU A 23 -0.79 -14.11 3.37
C GLU A 23 -2.14 -13.93 4.07
N LYS A 24 -3.16 -14.68 3.64
CA LYS A 24 -4.52 -14.61 4.23
C LYS A 24 -4.57 -14.92 5.73
N LYS A 25 -3.61 -15.69 6.26
CA LYS A 25 -3.59 -16.14 7.67
C LYS A 25 -3.19 -15.04 8.67
N PHE A 26 -2.75 -13.88 8.18
CA PHE A 26 -2.21 -12.77 8.98
C PHE A 26 -3.22 -11.63 9.12
N GLU A 27 -4.44 -11.96 9.53
CA GLU A 27 -5.53 -10.99 9.62
C GLU A 27 -5.27 -9.92 10.70
N GLU A 28 -4.70 -10.31 11.83
CA GLU A 28 -4.37 -9.38 12.92
C GLU A 28 -3.30 -8.35 12.49
N GLU A 29 -2.22 -8.77 11.84
CA GLU A 29 -1.21 -7.81 11.35
C GLU A 29 -1.75 -6.94 10.22
N LEU A 30 -2.67 -7.46 9.38
CA LEU A 30 -3.36 -6.67 8.37
C LEU A 30 -4.22 -5.58 9.02
N ILE A 31 -5.04 -5.93 10.02
CA ILE A 31 -5.85 -4.96 10.77
C ILE A 31 -4.96 -3.90 11.41
N SER A 32 -3.88 -4.34 12.08
CA SER A 32 -2.93 -3.42 12.71
C SER A 32 -2.29 -2.48 11.69
N SER A 33 -1.85 -2.99 10.53
CA SER A 33 -1.25 -2.17 9.49
C SER A 33 -2.20 -1.09 8.93
N LEU A 34 -3.49 -1.42 8.78
CA LEU A 34 -4.52 -0.47 8.37
C LEU A 34 -4.75 0.62 9.42
N GLN A 35 -4.80 0.24 10.71
CA GLN A 35 -4.91 1.18 11.82
C GLN A 35 -3.71 2.13 11.92
N GLN A 36 -2.51 1.63 11.59
CA GLN A 36 -1.28 2.42 11.55
C GLN A 36 -1.14 3.29 10.29
N GLY A 37 -2.12 3.25 9.39
CA GLY A 37 -2.23 4.16 8.25
C GLY A 37 -1.93 3.55 6.89
N ALA A 38 -1.93 2.22 6.73
CA ALA A 38 -1.92 1.65 5.37
C ALA A 38 -3.19 2.04 4.59
N ASP A 39 -3.06 2.37 3.30
CA ASP A 39 -4.22 2.75 2.45
C ASP A 39 -4.98 1.54 1.92
N GLY A 40 -4.38 0.37 2.02
CA GLY A 40 -5.01 -0.88 1.68
C GLY A 40 -4.08 -2.06 1.89
N TYR A 41 -4.63 -3.23 1.62
CA TYR A 41 -3.90 -4.48 1.61
C TYR A 41 -4.27 -5.35 0.41
N LEU A 42 -3.45 -6.37 0.15
CA LEU A 42 -3.71 -7.42 -0.83
C LEU A 42 -3.16 -8.75 -0.32
N ALA A 43 -4.07 -9.71 -0.11
CA ALA A 43 -3.73 -11.03 0.40
C ALA A 43 -3.24 -11.98 -0.71
N ARG A 44 -2.21 -12.77 -0.43
CA ARG A 44 -1.72 -13.86 -1.31
C ARG A 44 -2.63 -15.11 -1.19
N PRO A 45 -2.77 -15.91 -2.26
CA PRO A 45 -2.31 -15.64 -3.64
C PRO A 45 -3.17 -14.55 -4.30
N PHE A 46 -2.53 -13.65 -5.05
CA PHE A 46 -3.21 -12.55 -5.76
C PHE A 46 -2.88 -12.55 -7.25
N SER A 47 -3.78 -11.98 -8.05
CA SER A 47 -3.52 -11.73 -9.47
C SER A 47 -2.59 -10.50 -9.63
N PRO A 48 -1.51 -10.60 -10.44
CA PRO A 48 -0.68 -9.44 -10.76
C PRO A 48 -1.49 -8.28 -11.39
N LEU A 49 -2.50 -8.61 -12.20
CA LEU A 49 -3.39 -7.59 -12.79
C LEU A 49 -4.22 -6.87 -11.72
N LEU A 50 -4.70 -7.61 -10.71
CA LEU A 50 -5.42 -7.02 -9.57
C LEU A 50 -4.50 -6.10 -8.76
N MET A 51 -3.24 -6.49 -8.54
CA MET A 51 -2.25 -5.66 -7.87
C MET A 51 -2.03 -4.34 -8.63
N VAL A 52 -1.79 -4.41 -9.95
CA VAL A 52 -1.64 -3.21 -10.79
C VAL A 52 -2.88 -2.33 -10.75
N ALA A 53 -4.09 -2.91 -10.80
CA ALA A 53 -5.34 -2.16 -10.71
C ALA A 53 -5.50 -1.43 -9.37
N ARG A 54 -5.13 -2.07 -8.25
CA ARG A 54 -5.15 -1.45 -6.90
C ARG A 54 -4.14 -0.31 -6.78
N ILE A 55 -2.91 -0.52 -7.25
CA ILE A 55 -1.88 0.53 -7.25
C ILE A 55 -2.37 1.75 -8.06
N LYS A 56 -2.91 1.52 -9.26
CA LYS A 56 -3.50 2.59 -10.09
C LYS A 56 -4.62 3.32 -9.36
N ALA A 57 -5.47 2.62 -8.62
CA ALA A 57 -6.57 3.23 -7.86
C ALA A 57 -6.06 4.11 -6.70
N LEU A 58 -5.05 3.66 -5.96
CA LEU A 58 -4.41 4.44 -4.90
C LEU A 58 -3.77 5.73 -5.46
N TYR A 59 -3.01 5.61 -6.54
CA TYR A 59 -2.39 6.76 -7.20
C TYR A 59 -3.40 7.76 -7.77
N ARG A 60 -4.55 7.31 -8.29
CA ARG A 60 -5.60 8.21 -8.76
C ARG A 60 -6.15 9.08 -7.64
N ARG A 61 -6.33 8.54 -6.42
CA ARG A 61 -6.84 9.31 -5.28
C ARG A 61 -5.90 10.46 -4.92
N ILE A 62 -4.60 10.20 -4.85
CA ILE A 62 -3.58 11.21 -4.55
C ILE A 62 -3.48 12.28 -5.65
N ASN A 63 -3.60 11.88 -6.93
CA ASN A 63 -3.44 12.81 -8.04
C ASN A 63 -4.71 13.57 -8.40
N LEU A 64 -5.90 13.07 -8.03
CA LEU A 64 -7.14 13.84 -8.10
C LEU A 64 -7.07 15.08 -7.20
N GLU A 65 -6.41 14.97 -6.04
CA GLU A 65 -6.14 16.11 -5.17
C GLU A 65 -5.11 17.10 -5.76
N ARG A 66 -4.32 16.67 -6.76
CA ARG A 66 -3.17 17.43 -7.29
C ARG A 66 -3.26 17.85 -8.76
N GLY A 67 -4.31 17.47 -9.49
CA GLY A 67 -4.55 17.87 -10.88
C GLY A 67 -3.51 17.40 -11.92
N LYS A 68 -2.70 16.37 -11.64
CA LYS A 68 -1.61 15.90 -12.52
C LYS A 68 -1.91 14.53 -13.19
N ARG A 69 -1.54 14.38 -14.47
CA ARG A 69 -1.51 13.08 -15.19
C ARG A 69 -0.32 12.25 -14.70
N VAL A 70 -0.54 10.96 -14.43
CA VAL A 70 0.47 10.07 -13.82
C VAL A 70 1.11 9.17 -14.88
N ASN A 71 2.43 9.26 -15.04
CA ASN A 71 3.27 8.17 -15.55
C ASN A 71 3.71 7.34 -14.34
N LEU A 72 3.25 6.09 -14.26
CA LEU A 72 3.54 5.21 -13.13
C LEU A 72 4.90 4.54 -13.35
N ASN A 73 5.92 5.01 -12.63
CA ASN A 73 7.14 4.22 -12.41
C ASN A 73 6.89 3.29 -11.22
N ILE A 74 7.05 1.98 -11.43
CA ILE A 74 6.70 0.91 -10.48
C ILE A 74 7.59 0.96 -9.21
N GLU A 75 8.66 1.75 -9.23
CA GLU A 75 9.66 1.88 -8.17
C GLU A 75 9.17 2.53 -6.86
N GLN A 76 8.00 3.17 -6.86
CA GLN A 76 7.50 3.89 -5.68
C GLN A 76 6.57 3.07 -4.76
N VAL A 77 6.32 1.79 -5.09
CA VAL A 77 5.48 0.94 -4.23
C VAL A 77 6.38 0.20 -3.25
N ILE A 78 6.43 0.68 -2.00
CA ILE A 78 7.10 -0.03 -0.91
C ILE A 78 6.26 -1.27 -0.57
N CYS A 79 6.61 -2.39 -1.18
CA CYS A 79 6.09 -3.69 -0.79
C CYS A 79 6.89 -4.18 0.43
N THR A 80 6.32 -4.10 1.62
CA THR A 80 6.88 -4.85 2.76
C THR A 80 6.65 -6.33 2.47
N LYS A 81 7.75 -7.09 2.35
CA LYS A 81 7.71 -8.52 2.07
C LYS A 81 8.03 -9.27 3.35
N TYR A 82 7.13 -9.27 4.32
CA TYR A 82 7.25 -10.11 5.50
C TYR A 82 5.84 -10.38 6.00
N LEU A 83 5.39 -11.61 5.73
CA LEU A 83 4.74 -12.57 6.61
C LEU A 83 4.42 -13.82 5.77
#